data_AF-A0A7X7WGD6-F1
#
_entry.id   AF-A0A7X7WGD6-F1
#
_cell.length_a   1.000
_cell.length_b   1.000
_cell.length_c   1.000
_cell.angle_alpha   90.00
_cell.angle_beta   90.00
_cell.angle_gamma   90.00
#
_symmetry.space_group_name_H-M   'P 1'
#
loop_
_entity.id
_entity.type
_entity.pdbx_description
1 polymer ?
#
loop_
_entity_poly.entity_id
_entity_poly.type
_entity_poly.pdbx_seq_one_letter_code
_entity_poly.pdbx_strand_id
1 'polypeptide(L)'
;MRINMKTIAIITGLLFIPLVMGCEEVININLKNMEPRLVIEGVISDQPEQSWLAISKTTDYFRPNDFPMISGAFITVTDDIGHVDTFTEAQPGIYFAPDMLGQIGRTYCASVTIDSITYRATSYIPTPITIDSVRTEYQEGGGFGSEEDEGYRLYVNFTDPPNVSNFGR
;
A
#
# COMPACT_ATOMS: atom_id res chain seq x y z
N MET A 1 -42.05 19.55 56.91
CA MET A 1 -41.31 18.28 56.72
C MET A 1 -39.84 18.63 56.56
N ARG A 2 -39.00 18.38 57.58
CA ARG A 2 -37.55 18.69 57.52
C ARG A 2 -36.83 17.51 56.88
N ILE A 3 -36.33 17.69 55.65
CA ILE A 3 -35.54 16.67 54.97
C ILE A 3 -34.12 16.74 55.54
N ASN A 4 -33.63 15.63 56.11
CA ASN A 4 -32.31 15.56 56.74
C ASN A 4 -31.22 15.54 55.65
N MET A 5 -30.20 16.40 55.79
CA MET A 5 -29.07 16.56 54.87
C MET A 5 -28.38 15.23 54.50
N LYS A 6 -28.35 14.27 55.44
CA LYS A 6 -27.81 12.92 55.22
C LYS A 6 -28.65 12.12 54.20
N THR A 7 -29.97 12.29 54.25
CA THR A 7 -30.93 11.65 53.31
C THR A 7 -30.77 12.22 51.90
N ILE A 8 -30.53 13.53 51.78
CA ILE A 8 -30.28 14.17 50.47
C ILE A 8 -28.97 13.64 49.89
N ALA A 9 -27.89 13.57 50.67
CA ALA A 9 -26.62 13.03 50.21
C ALA A 9 -26.73 11.57 49.73
N ILE A 10 -27.51 10.73 50.42
CA ILE A 10 -27.76 9.34 50.03
C ILE A 10 -28.55 9.26 48.72
N ILE A 11 -29.59 10.08 48.55
CA ILE A 11 -30.42 10.10 47.33
C ILE A 11 -29.61 10.61 46.13
N THR A 12 -28.81 11.67 46.31
CA THR A 12 -27.93 12.21 45.26
C THR A 12 -26.84 11.21 44.88
N GLY A 13 -26.27 10.50 45.86
CA GLY A 13 -25.30 9.43 45.59
C GLY A 13 -25.92 8.27 44.80
N LEU A 14 -27.13 7.83 45.17
CA LEU A 14 -27.83 6.73 44.49
C LEU A 14 -28.22 7.11 43.04
N LEU A 15 -28.55 8.38 42.80
CA LEU A 15 -28.89 8.89 41.47
C LEU A 15 -27.68 8.95 40.52
N PHE A 16 -26.45 9.07 41.05
CA PHE A 16 -25.23 9.19 40.24
C PHE A 16 -24.56 7.86 39.88
N ILE A 17 -24.93 6.75 40.53
CA ILE A 17 -24.38 5.40 40.26
C ILE A 17 -24.51 4.94 38.80
N PRO A 18 -25.64 5.14 38.08
CA PRO A 18 -25.76 4.65 36.70
C PRO A 18 -24.91 5.42 35.68
N LEU A 19 -24.40 6.63 36.01
CA LEU A 19 -23.58 7.44 35.11
C LEU A 19 -22.13 6.92 34.96
N VAL A 20 -21.69 6.02 35.84
CA VAL A 20 -20.34 5.42 35.79
C VAL A 20 -20.34 3.97 35.32
N MET A 21 -21.50 3.36 35.05
CA MET A 21 -21.61 2.03 34.46
C MET A 21 -21.70 2.12 32.94
N GLY A 22 -20.56 2.37 32.28
CA GLY A 22 -20.45 2.19 30.83
C GLY A 22 -20.49 0.70 30.50
N CYS A 23 -21.57 0.24 29.85
CA CYS A 23 -21.58 -1.09 29.24
C CYS A 23 -20.75 -1.03 27.95
N GLU A 24 -19.53 -1.56 27.99
CA GLU A 24 -18.77 -1.84 26.78
C GLU A 24 -19.25 -3.18 26.20
N GLU A 25 -19.96 -3.11 25.08
CA GLU A 25 -20.31 -4.31 24.32
C GLU A 25 -19.08 -4.74 23.52
N VAL A 26 -18.49 -5.89 23.89
CA VAL A 26 -17.37 -6.46 23.14
C VAL A 26 -17.88 -6.96 21.80
N ILE A 27 -17.68 -6.17 20.75
CA ILE A 27 -17.99 -6.57 19.37
C ILE A 27 -16.93 -7.59 18.92
N ASN A 28 -17.24 -8.88 19.07
CA ASN A 28 -16.47 -9.96 18.43
C ASN A 28 -16.88 -10.07 16.96
N ILE A 29 -16.19 -9.33 16.08
CA ILE A 29 -16.37 -9.47 14.64
C ILE A 29 -15.70 -10.77 14.20
N ASN A 30 -16.52 -11.79 13.93
CA ASN A 30 -16.04 -13.04 13.36
C ASN A 30 -15.82 -12.85 11.85
N LEU A 31 -14.65 -12.33 11.50
CA LEU A 31 -14.24 -12.19 10.11
C LEU A 31 -14.04 -13.59 9.53
N LYS A 32 -14.70 -13.89 8.41
CA LYS A 32 -14.46 -15.16 7.72
C LYS A 32 -13.02 -15.18 7.22
N ASN A 33 -12.25 -16.16 7.67
CA ASN A 33 -10.94 -16.45 7.09
C ASN A 33 -11.15 -16.79 5.60
N MET A 34 -10.60 -15.93 4.74
CA MET A 34 -10.63 -16.13 3.29
C MET A 34 -9.48 -17.04 2.90
N GLU A 35 -9.70 -17.93 1.93
CA GLU A 35 -8.62 -18.72 1.36
C GLU A 35 -7.54 -17.80 0.76
N PRO A 36 -6.25 -18.01 1.09
CA PRO A 36 -5.15 -17.20 0.57
C PRO A 36 -5.13 -17.17 -0.96
N ARG A 37 -5.15 -15.96 -1.54
CA ARG A 37 -5.13 -15.75 -2.99
C ARG A 37 -3.71 -15.47 -3.46
N LEU A 38 -3.37 -15.95 -4.66
CA LEU A 38 -2.11 -15.66 -5.33
C LEU A 38 -1.98 -14.16 -5.60
N VAL A 39 -0.80 -13.61 -5.32
CA VAL A 39 -0.39 -12.24 -5.64
C VAL A 39 0.90 -12.32 -6.44
N ILE A 40 0.93 -11.64 -7.59
CA ILE A 40 2.12 -11.46 -8.41
C ILE A 40 2.34 -9.96 -8.52
N GLU A 41 3.47 -9.50 -8.03
CA GLU A 41 3.93 -8.12 -8.11
C GLU A 41 5.22 -8.07 -8.92
N GLY A 42 5.44 -6.98 -9.66
CA GLY A 42 6.65 -6.84 -10.45
C GLY A 42 6.94 -5.41 -10.84
N VAL A 43 8.24 -5.12 -10.93
CA VAL A 43 8.79 -3.86 -11.41
C VAL A 43 9.71 -4.17 -12.57
N ILE A 44 9.48 -3.49 -13.70
CA ILE A 44 10.40 -3.44 -14.82
C ILE A 44 10.99 -2.02 -14.82
N SER A 45 12.30 -1.93 -14.63
CA SER A 45 13.01 -0.65 -14.48
C SER A 45 13.82 -0.32 -15.73
N ASP A 46 13.92 0.96 -16.06
CA ASP A 46 14.88 1.50 -17.04
C ASP A 46 16.29 1.70 -16.44
N GLN A 47 16.49 1.26 -15.19
CA GLN A 47 17.78 1.24 -14.50
C GLN A 47 18.29 -0.20 -14.37
N PRO A 48 19.61 -0.42 -14.48
CA PRO A 48 20.21 -1.75 -14.40
C PRO A 48 19.98 -2.38 -13.01
N GLU A 49 19.83 -3.70 -12.98
CA GLU A 49 19.67 -4.51 -11.75
C GLU A 49 18.45 -4.16 -10.88
N GLN A 50 17.50 -3.37 -11.38
CA GLN A 50 16.32 -2.93 -10.62
C GLN A 50 15.01 -3.60 -11.04
N SER A 51 15.06 -4.52 -12.02
CA SER A 51 13.89 -5.28 -12.45
C SER A 51 13.71 -6.54 -11.61
N TRP A 52 12.52 -6.70 -11.01
CA TRP A 52 12.21 -7.82 -10.12
C TRP A 52 10.72 -8.22 -10.18
N LEU A 53 10.43 -9.47 -9.81
CA LEU A 53 9.07 -9.96 -9.57
C LEU A 53 9.01 -10.68 -8.23
N ALA A 54 7.90 -10.50 -7.51
CA ALA A 54 7.60 -11.20 -6.27
C ALA A 54 6.29 -11.97 -6.38
N ILE A 55 6.27 -13.18 -5.86
CA ILE A 55 5.11 -14.07 -5.90
C ILE A 55 4.80 -14.52 -4.47
N SER A 56 3.59 -14.20 -4.01
CA SER A 56 3.16 -14.45 -2.64
C SER A 56 1.68 -14.83 -2.58
N LYS A 57 1.17 -15.07 -1.36
CA LYS A 57 -0.27 -15.18 -1.08
C LYS A 57 -0.74 -14.09 -0.14
N THR A 58 -1.98 -13.67 -0.30
CA THR A 58 -2.66 -12.80 0.67
C THR A 58 -2.71 -13.47 2.04
N THR A 59 -2.68 -12.67 3.10
CA THR A 59 -2.72 -13.14 4.49
C THR A 59 -4.04 -12.85 5.18
N ASP A 60 -4.21 -13.44 6.37
CA ASP A 60 -5.38 -13.23 7.24
C ASP A 60 -5.36 -11.82 7.84
N TYR A 61 -6.53 -11.23 8.03
CA TYR A 61 -6.69 -9.94 8.69
C TYR A 61 -5.99 -9.88 10.06
N PHE A 62 -6.05 -10.97 10.84
CA PHE A 62 -5.44 -11.03 12.16
C PHE A 62 -3.93 -11.31 12.14
N ARG A 63 -3.34 -11.53 10.96
CA ARG A 63 -1.89 -11.71 10.76
C ARG A 63 -1.34 -10.68 9.76
N PRO A 64 -1.45 -9.38 10.06
CA PRO A 64 -0.87 -8.37 9.19
C PRO A 64 0.64 -8.59 9.06
N ASN A 65 1.16 -8.46 7.84
CA ASN A 65 2.60 -8.55 7.47
C ASN A 65 3.23 -9.94 7.35
N ASP A 66 2.46 -11.04 7.42
CA ASP A 66 2.96 -12.38 7.09
C ASP A 66 2.41 -12.85 5.75
N PHE A 67 3.14 -12.59 4.66
CA PHE A 67 2.74 -12.97 3.29
C PHE A 67 3.54 -14.20 2.83
N PRO A 68 2.93 -15.40 2.74
CA PRO A 68 3.65 -16.60 2.32
C PRO A 68 4.18 -16.45 0.88
N MET A 69 5.50 -16.58 0.71
CA MET A 69 6.15 -16.53 -0.61
C MET A 69 6.00 -17.84 -1.37
N ILE A 70 5.95 -17.79 -2.70
CA ILE A 70 5.80 -18.96 -3.57
C ILE A 70 6.99 -19.08 -4.52
N SER A 71 7.73 -20.17 -4.36
CA SER A 71 8.92 -20.52 -5.17
C SER A 71 8.60 -21.37 -6.40
N GLY A 72 9.58 -21.50 -7.30
CA GLY A 72 9.52 -22.44 -8.42
C GLY A 72 8.69 -21.97 -9.62
N ALA A 73 8.46 -20.67 -9.75
CA ALA A 73 7.79 -20.11 -10.93
C ALA A 73 8.74 -20.02 -12.13
N PHE A 74 8.20 -20.26 -13.32
CA PHE A 74 8.89 -19.93 -14.57
C PHE A 74 8.38 -18.57 -15.07
N ILE A 75 9.28 -17.59 -15.16
CA ILE A 75 8.96 -16.19 -15.45
C ILE A 75 9.72 -15.72 -16.68
N THR A 76 8.97 -15.20 -17.65
CA THR A 76 9.52 -14.52 -18.82
C THR A 76 8.84 -13.16 -18.98
N VAL A 77 9.60 -12.17 -19.44
CA VAL A 77 9.07 -10.87 -19.83
C VAL A 77 9.45 -10.63 -21.28
N THR A 78 8.47 -10.28 -22.10
CA THR A 78 8.66 -10.02 -23.53
C THR A 78 8.32 -8.57 -23.84
N ASP A 79 9.22 -7.87 -24.53
CA ASP A 79 8.94 -6.51 -25.00
C ASP A 79 8.12 -6.50 -26.31
N ASP A 80 7.72 -5.31 -26.74
CA ASP A 80 6.91 -5.10 -27.94
C ASP A 80 7.62 -5.37 -29.28
N ILE A 81 8.93 -5.58 -29.27
CA ILE A 81 9.71 -5.98 -30.46
C ILE A 81 10.11 -7.47 -30.42
N GLY A 82 9.71 -8.20 -29.38
CA GLY A 82 9.90 -9.64 -29.23
C GLY A 82 11.19 -10.07 -28.53
N HIS A 83 11.92 -9.15 -27.89
CA HIS A 83 13.03 -9.50 -27.00
C HIS A 83 12.47 -10.15 -25.73
N VAL A 84 13.10 -11.24 -25.27
CA VAL A 84 12.62 -12.03 -24.13
C VAL A 84 13.70 -12.10 -23.06
N ASP A 85 13.36 -11.61 -21.88
CA ASP A 85 14.18 -11.73 -20.67
C ASP A 85 13.57 -12.78 -19.74
N THR A 86 14.44 -13.56 -19.09
CA THR A 86 14.03 -14.62 -18.13
C THR A 86 14.44 -14.21 -16.73
N PHE A 87 13.51 -14.30 -15.78
CA PHE A 87 13.77 -13.99 -14.39
C PHE A 87 14.15 -15.26 -13.63
N THR A 88 15.19 -15.15 -12.80
CA THR A 88 15.71 -16.25 -11.98
C THR A 88 15.39 -16.00 -10.52
N GLU A 89 14.97 -17.04 -9.80
CA GLU A 89 14.69 -16.96 -8.37
C GLU A 89 15.99 -16.73 -7.58
N ALA A 90 16.05 -15.62 -6.83
CA ALA A 90 17.20 -15.29 -5.97
C ALA A 90 16.93 -15.61 -4.50
N GLN A 91 15.67 -15.47 -4.08
CA GLN A 91 15.17 -15.83 -2.76
C GLN A 91 13.77 -16.44 -2.93
N PRO A 92 13.25 -17.21 -1.94
CA PRO A 92 11.93 -17.80 -2.04
C PRO A 92 10.87 -16.79 -2.50
N GLY A 93 10.32 -17.00 -3.70
CA GLY A 93 9.31 -16.16 -4.32
C GLY A 93 9.77 -14.79 -4.81
N ILE A 94 11.07 -14.48 -4.82
CA ILE A 94 11.63 -13.24 -5.36
C ILE A 94 12.56 -13.57 -6.53
N TYR A 95 12.27 -12.98 -7.68
CA TYR A 95 12.93 -13.27 -8.95
C TYR A 95 13.52 -11.98 -9.54
N PHE A 96 14.71 -12.09 -10.12
CA PHE A 96 15.43 -10.98 -10.74
C PHE A 96 15.89 -11.33 -12.15
N ALA A 97 16.02 -10.31 -12.99
CA ALA A 97 16.69 -10.40 -14.27
C ALA A 97 17.73 -9.26 -14.34
N PRO A 98 18.99 -9.51 -13.91
CA PRO A 98 20.02 -8.47 -13.85
C PRO A 98 20.32 -7.83 -15.21
N ASP A 99 20.23 -8.63 -16.27
CA ASP A 99 20.49 -8.21 -17.65
C ASP A 99 19.29 -7.50 -18.29
N MET A 100 18.12 -7.53 -17.65
CA MET A 100 16.93 -6.85 -18.17
C MET A 100 17.03 -5.35 -17.91
N LEU A 101 17.04 -4.58 -19.00
CA LEU A 101 16.98 -3.12 -18.97
C LEU A 101 15.73 -2.63 -19.71
N GLY A 102 14.79 -2.09 -18.96
CA GLY A 102 13.60 -1.44 -19.49
C GLY A 102 13.95 -0.24 -20.37
N GLN A 103 13.09 0.05 -21.33
CA GLN A 103 13.21 1.18 -22.23
C GLN A 103 11.95 2.01 -22.15
N ILE A 104 12.13 3.31 -21.93
CA ILE A 104 11.06 4.30 -21.97
C ILE A 104 10.31 4.20 -23.30
N GLY A 105 8.99 4.21 -23.23
CA GLY A 105 8.12 4.13 -24.41
C GLY A 105 7.84 2.70 -24.88
N ARG A 106 8.30 1.66 -24.18
CA ARG A 106 8.01 0.26 -24.53
C ARG A 106 6.97 -0.37 -23.64
N THR A 107 6.28 -1.35 -24.23
CA THR A 107 5.34 -2.23 -23.54
C THR A 107 5.98 -3.58 -23.26
N TYR A 108 5.76 -4.10 -22.06
CA TYR A 108 6.30 -5.36 -21.57
C TYR A 108 5.17 -6.29 -21.15
N CYS A 109 5.22 -7.54 -21.60
CA CYS A 109 4.29 -8.59 -21.22
C CYS A 109 5.00 -9.61 -20.33
N ALA A 110 4.60 -9.70 -19.07
CA ALA A 110 5.08 -10.73 -18.16
C ALA A 110 4.23 -12.00 -18.30
N SER A 111 4.88 -13.16 -18.37
CA SER A 111 4.27 -14.49 -18.37
C SER A 111 4.86 -15.30 -17.23
N VAL A 112 4.03 -15.58 -16.22
CA VAL A 112 4.42 -16.27 -14.99
C VAL A 112 3.69 -17.60 -14.93
N THR A 113 4.43 -18.71 -14.91
CA THR A 113 3.87 -20.07 -14.82
C THR A 113 4.22 -20.71 -13.49
N ILE A 114 3.21 -21.08 -12.72
CA ILE A 114 3.31 -21.72 -11.39
C ILE A 114 2.29 -22.86 -11.36
N ASP A 115 2.68 -24.05 -10.89
CA ASP A 115 1.78 -25.22 -10.80
C ASP A 115 1.00 -25.53 -12.10
N SER A 116 1.66 -25.35 -13.25
CA SER A 116 1.08 -25.51 -14.60
C SER A 116 0.00 -24.48 -14.99
N ILE A 117 -0.21 -23.43 -14.19
CA ILE A 117 -1.10 -22.31 -14.51
C ILE A 117 -0.25 -21.11 -14.93
N THR A 118 -0.61 -20.50 -16.07
CA THR A 118 0.08 -19.31 -16.60
C THR A 118 -0.75 -18.06 -16.38
N TYR A 119 -0.16 -17.07 -15.74
CA TYR A 119 -0.68 -15.72 -15.54
C TYR A 119 0.04 -14.75 -16.47
N ARG A 120 -0.69 -13.77 -17.00
CA ARG A 120 -0.13 -12.74 -17.89
C ARG A 120 -0.51 -11.35 -17.41
N ALA A 121 0.45 -10.45 -17.45
CA ALA A 121 0.27 -9.04 -17.18
C ALA A 121 0.99 -8.21 -18.24
N THR A 122 0.52 -7.00 -18.50
CA THR A 122 1.14 -6.07 -19.44
C THR A 122 1.32 -4.72 -18.77
N SER A 123 2.49 -4.11 -18.93
CA SER A 123 2.82 -2.79 -18.40
C SER A 123 3.60 -1.98 -19.43
N TYR A 124 3.60 -0.66 -19.27
CA TYR A 124 4.25 0.29 -20.16
C TYR A 124 5.18 1.18 -19.32
N ILE A 125 6.40 1.45 -19.80
CA ILE A 125 7.31 2.41 -19.15
C ILE A 125 7.03 3.80 -19.74
N PRO A 126 6.37 4.71 -19.00
CA PRO A 126 6.08 6.04 -19.50
C PRO A 126 7.32 6.92 -19.55
N THR A 127 7.24 7.99 -20.34
CA THR A 127 8.24 9.05 -20.31
C THR A 127 8.20 9.74 -18.94
N PRO A 128 9.34 9.90 -18.25
CA PRO A 128 9.38 10.59 -16.96
C PRO A 128 9.06 12.07 -17.13
N ILE A 129 8.37 12.64 -16.13
CA ILE A 129 8.07 14.07 -16.06
C ILE A 129 9.24 14.76 -15.36
N THR A 130 9.69 15.91 -15.89
CA THR A 130 10.72 16.72 -15.24
C THR A 130 10.10 17.55 -14.12
N ILE A 131 10.76 17.59 -12.97
CA ILE A 131 10.38 18.49 -11.87
C ILE A 131 10.81 19.90 -12.24
N ASP A 132 9.86 20.85 -12.23
CA ASP A 132 10.12 22.25 -12.56
C ASP A 132 10.77 22.97 -11.37
N SER A 133 10.26 22.72 -10.16
CA SER A 133 10.82 23.29 -8.93
C SER A 133 10.42 22.51 -7.69
N VAL A 134 11.28 22.56 -6.68
CA VAL A 134 10.99 22.10 -5.32
C VAL A 134 11.15 23.29 -4.40
N ARG A 135 10.13 23.60 -3.60
CA ARG A 135 10.19 24.66 -2.58
C ARG A 135 9.63 24.17 -1.26
N THR A 136 10.09 24.78 -0.18
CA THR A 136 9.54 24.58 1.15
C THR A 136 8.90 25.87 1.64
N GLU A 137 7.84 25.75 2.42
CA GLU A 137 7.19 26.89 3.06
C GLU A 137 6.92 26.52 4.51
N TYR A 138 7.38 27.36 5.44
CA TYR A 138 7.01 27.20 6.84
C TYR A 138 5.56 27.63 7.02
N GLN A 139 4.76 26.75 7.59
CA GLN A 139 3.40 27.05 7.94
C GLN A 139 3.29 27.14 9.46
N GLU A 140 2.90 28.30 9.96
CA GLU A 140 2.62 28.51 11.38
C GLU A 140 1.31 27.79 11.74
N GLY A 141 1.28 27.12 12.90
CA GLY A 141 0.07 26.52 13.46
C GLY A 141 -0.91 27.59 13.95
N GLY A 142 -2.23 27.34 13.78
CA GLY A 142 -3.30 28.19 14.32
C GLY A 142 -4.40 28.58 13.33
N GLY A 143 -5.56 28.98 13.87
CA GLY A 143 -6.80 29.23 13.11
C GLY A 143 -7.78 28.06 13.21
N PHE A 144 -8.09 27.42 12.07
CA PHE A 144 -8.91 26.18 11.98
C PHE A 144 -8.06 24.89 11.93
N GLY A 145 -6.73 24.99 11.85
CA GLY A 145 -5.78 23.87 11.97
C GLY A 145 -5.28 23.73 13.41
N SER A 146 -4.79 22.56 13.79
CA SER A 146 -4.21 22.33 15.12
C SER A 146 -2.78 22.89 15.19
N GLU A 147 -2.24 23.08 16.40
CA GLU A 147 -0.81 23.38 16.59
C GLU A 147 0.09 22.24 16.02
N GLU A 148 -0.47 21.04 15.80
CA GLU A 148 0.23 19.91 15.16
C GLU A 148 0.39 20.08 13.64
N ASP A 149 -0.31 21.04 13.02
CA ASP A 149 -0.18 21.37 11.60
C ASP A 149 0.98 22.37 11.32
N GLU A 150 1.69 22.81 12.36
CA GLU A 150 2.86 23.69 12.24
C GLU A 150 4.05 22.92 11.65
N GLY A 151 4.67 23.46 10.59
CA GLY A 151 5.88 22.90 10.02
C GLY A 151 6.16 23.29 8.58
N TYR A 152 7.23 22.72 8.02
CA TYR A 152 7.58 22.94 6.61
C TYR A 152 6.73 22.05 5.70
N ARG A 153 6.01 22.68 4.78
CA ARG A 153 5.36 21.99 3.65
C ARG A 153 6.31 21.93 2.46
N LEU A 154 6.46 20.75 1.89
CA LEU A 154 7.18 20.53 0.64
C LEU A 154 6.21 20.68 -0.53
N TYR A 155 6.55 21.55 -1.47
CA TYR A 155 5.85 21.69 -2.74
C TYR A 155 6.77 21.24 -3.87
N VAL A 156 6.31 20.27 -4.65
CA VAL A 156 6.95 19.82 -5.88
C VAL A 156 6.07 20.27 -7.04
N ASN A 157 6.56 21.17 -7.88
CA ASN A 157 5.84 21.63 -9.06
C ASN A 157 6.41 20.94 -10.29
N PHE A 158 5.51 20.52 -11.17
CA PHE A 158 5.83 19.98 -12.49
C PHE A 158 4.70 20.32 -13.45
N THR A 159 5.02 20.40 -14.74
CA THR A 159 4.05 20.69 -15.79
C THR A 159 3.65 19.38 -16.47
N ASP A 160 2.37 19.05 -16.43
CA ASP A 160 1.85 17.87 -17.12
C ASP A 160 1.87 18.10 -18.64
N PRO A 161 2.60 17.29 -19.42
CA PRO A 161 2.67 17.45 -20.87
C PRO A 161 1.28 17.24 -21.52
N PRO A 162 0.87 18.15 -22.43
CA PRO A 162 -0.44 18.04 -23.07
C PRO A 162 -0.54 16.77 -23.91
N ASN A 163 -1.71 16.12 -23.86
CA ASN A 163 -2.05 14.92 -24.65
C ASN A 163 -1.20 13.66 -24.34
N VAL A 164 -0.50 13.61 -23.20
CA VAL A 164 0.12 12.38 -22.71
C VAL A 164 -0.73 11.83 -21.57
N SER A 165 -1.28 10.63 -21.72
CA SER A 165 -1.94 9.95 -20.59
C SER A 165 -0.85 9.39 -19.67
N ASN A 166 -0.32 10.25 -18.81
CA ASN A 166 0.47 9.86 -17.65
C ASN A 166 -0.36 10.13 -16.38
N PHE A 167 -0.06 9.42 -15.30
CA PHE A 167 -0.53 9.80 -13.97
C PHE A 167 0.74 10.11 -13.17
N GLY A 168 1.10 11.40 -13.06
CA GLY A 168 2.18 11.83 -12.18
C GLY A 168 1.91 11.33 -10.75
N ARG A 169 2.69 10.36 -10.28
CA ARG A 169 2.67 9.85 -8.92
C ARG A 169 3.95 10.24 -8.21
#